data_AF-A0A340Y258-F1
#
_entry.id   AF-A0A340Y258-F1
#
_cell.length_a   1.000
_cell.length_b   1.000
_cell.length_c   1.000
_cell.angle_alpha   90.00
_cell.angle_beta   90.00
_cell.angle_gamma   90.00
#
_symmetry.space_group_name_H-M   'P 1'
#
loop_
_entity.id
_entity.type
_entity.pdbx_description
1 polymer ?
#
loop_
_entity_poly.entity_id
_entity_poly.type
_entity_poly.pdbx_seq_one_letter_code
_entity_poly.pdbx_strand_id
1 'polypeptide(L)'
;MSTPARRRLMRDFKRLQEDPPAGVSGAPSENNIMVWNAVIFGPEGTPFEDVYADGSICLDILQNRWSPTYDVSSILTSIQSLLDEPNPNSPANSQAAQLYQENKREYEKRVSAIVEQSWRDC
;
A
#
# COMPACT_ATOMS: atom_id res chain seq x y z
N MET A 1 -20.23 3.76 24.52
CA MET A 1 -19.89 2.31 24.45
C MET A 1 -18.98 2.06 23.26
N SER A 2 -17.94 1.23 23.39
CA SER A 2 -17.06 0.87 22.27
C SER A 2 -17.76 -0.10 21.33
N THR A 3 -17.83 0.23 20.04
CA THR A 3 -18.38 -0.66 19.02
C THR A 3 -17.50 -1.91 18.81
N PRO A 4 -18.05 -3.03 18.30
CA PRO A 4 -17.25 -4.19 17.90
C PRO A 4 -16.14 -3.82 16.89
N ALA A 5 -16.45 -2.96 15.92
CA ALA A 5 -15.48 -2.45 14.95
C ALA A 5 -14.31 -1.71 15.62
N ARG A 6 -14.60 -0.81 16.57
CA ARG A 6 -13.56 -0.08 17.31
C ARG A 6 -12.66 -1.01 18.13
N ARG A 7 -13.22 -2.06 18.74
CA ARG A 7 -12.43 -3.07 19.46
C ARG A 7 -11.53 -3.87 18.52
N ARG A 8 -12.01 -4.22 17.32
CA ARG A 8 -11.22 -4.89 16.29
C ARG A 8 -10.05 -4.01 15.86
N LEU A 9 -10.29 -2.75 15.52
CA LEU A 9 -9.26 -1.80 15.08
C LEU A 9 -8.19 -1.57 16.15
N MET A 10 -8.56 -1.47 17.44
CA MET A 10 -7.58 -1.36 18.53
C MET A 10 -6.70 -2.61 18.65
N ARG A 11 -7.25 -3.81 18.42
CA ARG A 11 -6.48 -5.05 18.43
C ARG A 11 -5.54 -5.13 17.24
N ASP A 12 -6.02 -4.76 16.06
CA ASP A 12 -5.21 -4.77 14.85
C ASP A 12 -4.06 -3.74 14.97
N PHE A 13 -4.32 -2.57 15.59
CA PHE A 13 -3.28 -1.59 15.89
C PHE A 13 -2.22 -2.15 16.84
N LYS A 14 -2.67 -2.79 17.93
CA LYS A 14 -1.76 -3.41 18.90
C LYS A 14 -0.89 -4.48 18.24
N ARG A 15 -1.47 -5.32 17.37
CA ARG A 15 -0.74 -6.34 16.63
C ARG A 15 0.31 -5.72 15.70
N LEU A 16 -0.06 -4.67 14.98
CA LEU A 16 0.85 -3.94 14.10
C LEU A 16 2.02 -3.29 14.87
N GLN A 17 1.80 -2.85 16.11
CA GLN A 17 2.86 -2.33 16.97
C GLN A 17 3.76 -3.42 17.58
N GLU A 18 3.18 -4.57 17.96
CA GLU A 18 3.91 -5.67 18.59
C GLU A 18 4.76 -6.46 17.57
N ASP A 19 4.25 -6.64 16.35
CA ASP A 19 4.90 -7.40 15.28
C ASP A 19 4.72 -6.68 13.93
N PRO A 20 5.45 -5.56 13.72
CA PRO A 20 5.34 -4.78 12.48
C PRO A 20 5.96 -5.55 11.30
N PRO A 21 5.23 -5.71 10.18
CA PRO A 21 5.81 -6.26 8.96
C PRO A 21 6.94 -5.37 8.44
N ALA A 22 7.95 -5.97 7.84
CA ALA A 22 9.11 -5.25 7.32
C ALA A 22 8.68 -4.21 6.25
N GLY A 23 9.14 -2.97 6.40
CA GLY A 23 8.82 -1.89 5.46
C GLY A 23 7.37 -1.42 5.51
N VAL A 24 6.59 -1.79 6.52
CA VAL A 24 5.20 -1.35 6.67
C VAL A 24 5.00 -0.73 8.04
N SER A 25 4.27 0.38 8.10
CA SER A 25 3.87 1.01 9.35
C SER A 25 2.50 1.65 9.20
N GLY A 26 1.78 1.79 10.30
CA GLY A 26 0.48 2.46 10.29
C GLY A 26 -0.04 2.77 11.68
N ALA A 27 -0.80 3.85 11.78
CA ALA A 27 -1.42 4.29 13.01
C ALA A 27 -2.78 4.94 12.74
N PRO A 28 -3.75 4.80 13.65
CA PRO A 28 -4.98 5.56 13.59
C PRO A 28 -4.70 7.05 13.78
N SER A 29 -5.53 7.89 13.17
CA SER A 29 -5.55 9.32 13.41
C SER A 29 -5.89 9.61 14.87
N GLU A 30 -5.28 10.66 15.44
CA GLU A 30 -5.46 11.07 16.84
C GLU A 30 -6.94 11.23 17.23
N ASN A 31 -7.76 11.74 16.30
CA ASN A 31 -9.14 12.11 16.56
C ASN A 31 -10.16 11.06 16.08
N ASN A 32 -9.76 10.11 15.23
CA ASN A 32 -10.68 9.16 14.64
C ASN A 32 -10.01 7.82 14.31
N ILE A 33 -10.32 6.79 15.10
CA ILE A 33 -9.83 5.43 14.88
C ILE A 33 -10.33 4.78 13.59
N MET A 34 -11.35 5.33 12.93
CA MET A 34 -11.78 4.85 11.61
C MET A 34 -10.90 5.39 10.48
N VAL A 35 -10.02 6.35 10.76
CA VAL A 35 -9.08 6.94 9.80
C VAL A 35 -7.68 6.53 10.21
N TRP A 36 -6.92 5.97 9.27
CA TRP A 36 -5.57 5.47 9.50
C TRP A 36 -4.62 6.09 8.50
N ASN A 37 -3.44 6.43 8.98
CA ASN A 37 -2.31 6.80 8.14
C ASN A 37 -1.35 5.61 8.15
N ALA A 38 -0.91 5.19 6.97
CA ALA A 38 0.05 4.11 6.82
C ALA A 38 1.17 4.54 5.87
N VAL A 39 2.36 4.01 6.13
CA VAL A 39 3.56 4.19 5.32
C VAL A 39 4.00 2.81 4.88
N ILE A 40 4.17 2.63 3.58
CA ILE A 40 4.69 1.41 2.98
C ILE A 40 5.97 1.79 2.26
N PHE A 41 7.08 1.29 2.78
CA PHE A 41 8.33 1.22 2.06
C PHE A 41 8.21 0.11 1.03
N GLY A 42 8.38 0.51 -0.21
CA GLY A 42 8.48 -0.42 -1.30
C GLY A 42 9.65 -1.41 -1.12
N PRO A 43 9.53 -2.67 -1.59
CA PRO A 43 10.64 -3.62 -1.59
C PRO A 43 11.86 -3.11 -2.37
N GLU A 44 13.04 -3.53 -1.94
CA GLU A 44 14.28 -3.14 -2.61
C GLU A 44 14.33 -3.69 -4.04
N GLY A 45 14.57 -2.81 -5.01
CA GLY A 45 14.79 -3.18 -6.41
C GLY A 45 13.53 -3.22 -7.28
N THR A 46 12.36 -2.83 -6.76
CA THR A 46 11.13 -2.83 -7.56
C THR A 46 10.75 -1.40 -7.96
N PRO A 47 10.46 -1.18 -9.24
CA PRO A 47 9.97 0.11 -9.70
C PRO A 47 8.43 0.08 -9.61
N PHE A 48 7.87 0.87 -8.69
CA PHE A 48 6.49 0.71 -8.21
C PHE A 48 5.40 1.08 -9.23
N GLU A 49 4.62 0.09 -9.66
CA GLU A 49 3.37 0.23 -10.41
C GLU A 49 2.19 -0.36 -9.62
N ASP A 50 0.96 -0.07 -10.06
CA ASP A 50 -0.34 -0.56 -9.51
C ASP A 50 -1.15 0.40 -8.60
N VAL A 51 -0.81 1.68 -8.60
CA VAL A 51 -1.64 2.74 -8.02
C VAL A 51 -2.26 3.59 -9.13
N TYR A 52 -3.56 3.84 -9.07
CA TYR A 52 -4.26 4.74 -9.99
C TYR A 52 -3.75 6.18 -9.82
N ALA A 53 -3.98 7.04 -10.82
CA ALA A 53 -3.54 8.45 -10.79
C ALA A 53 -4.16 9.27 -9.64
N ASP A 54 -5.26 8.81 -9.06
CA ASP A 54 -5.94 9.39 -7.90
C ASP A 54 -5.46 8.82 -6.55
N GLY A 55 -4.50 7.89 -6.55
CA GLY A 55 -4.01 7.22 -5.35
C GLY A 55 -4.81 5.98 -4.93
N SER A 56 -5.87 5.63 -5.68
CA SER A 56 -6.66 4.43 -5.41
C SER A 56 -5.86 3.16 -5.73
N ILE A 57 -6.06 2.10 -4.94
CA ILE A 57 -5.37 0.81 -5.10
C ILE A 57 -6.37 -0.24 -5.60
N CYS A 58 -6.06 -0.91 -6.71
CA CYS A 58 -6.87 -2.02 -7.22
C CYS A 58 -6.39 -3.35 -6.63
N LEU A 59 -6.80 -3.63 -5.39
CA LEU A 59 -6.48 -4.89 -4.73
C LEU A 59 -7.76 -5.72 -4.56
N ASP A 60 -7.76 -6.94 -5.10
CA ASP A 60 -8.93 -7.82 -5.14
C ASP A 60 -9.40 -8.29 -3.76
N ILE A 61 -8.49 -8.41 -2.78
CA ILE A 61 -8.83 -8.66 -1.38
C ILE A 61 -9.57 -7.48 -0.75
N LEU A 62 -9.48 -6.26 -1.29
CA LEU A 62 -10.30 -5.11 -0.86
C LEU A 62 -11.66 -5.07 -1.56
N GLN A 63 -11.87 -5.92 -2.57
CA GLN A 63 -13.10 -5.99 -3.35
C GLN A 63 -13.80 -7.35 -3.12
N ASN A 64 -13.82 -8.20 -4.14
CA ASN A 64 -14.62 -9.42 -4.16
C ASN A 64 -14.03 -10.57 -3.31
N ARG A 65 -12.75 -10.50 -2.94
CA ARG A 65 -12.07 -11.51 -2.11
C ARG A 65 -11.89 -11.10 -0.66
N TRP A 66 -12.62 -10.08 -0.20
CA TRP A 66 -12.55 -9.64 1.19
C TRP A 66 -13.00 -10.73 2.16
N SER A 67 -12.26 -10.89 3.25
CA SER A 67 -12.56 -11.80 4.36
C SER A 67 -12.33 -11.09 5.70
N PRO A 68 -13.20 -11.30 6.71
CA PRO A 68 -13.01 -10.72 8.05
C PRO A 68 -11.77 -11.26 8.79
N THR A 69 -11.08 -12.24 8.22
CA THR A 69 -9.80 -12.76 8.70
C THR A 69 -8.65 -11.79 8.44
N TYR A 70 -8.75 -10.92 7.44
CA TYR A 70 -7.74 -9.90 7.18
C TYR A 70 -7.73 -8.85 8.30
N ASP A 71 -6.54 -8.47 8.72
CA ASP A 71 -6.25 -7.36 9.62
C ASP A 71 -5.41 -6.29 8.91
N VAL A 72 -5.20 -5.15 9.57
CA VAL A 72 -4.46 -4.02 9.01
C VAL A 72 -3.06 -4.44 8.52
N SER A 73 -2.34 -5.26 9.27
CA SER A 73 -1.02 -5.77 8.86
C SER A 73 -1.09 -6.55 7.55
N SER A 74 -2.01 -7.51 7.45
CA SER A 74 -2.16 -8.33 6.24
C SER A 74 -2.53 -7.50 5.00
N ILE A 75 -3.36 -6.47 5.17
CA ILE A 75 -3.75 -5.56 4.08
C ILE A 75 -2.53 -4.78 3.58
N LEU A 76 -1.77 -4.17 4.50
CA LEU A 76 -0.62 -3.36 4.14
C LEU A 76 0.51 -4.20 3.52
N THR A 77 0.75 -5.41 4.02
CA THR A 77 1.71 -6.35 3.41
C THR A 77 1.25 -6.81 2.02
N SER A 78 -0.05 -6.98 1.81
CA SER A 78 -0.59 -7.32 0.48
C SER A 78 -0.39 -6.18 -0.52
N ILE A 79 -0.57 -4.93 -0.08
CA ILE A 79 -0.25 -3.73 -0.89
C ILE A 79 1.25 -3.67 -1.20
N GLN A 80 2.11 -3.93 -0.21
CA GLN A 80 3.56 -4.00 -0.42
C GLN A 80 3.97 -5.09 -1.42
N SER A 81 3.24 -6.22 -1.45
CA SER A 81 3.49 -7.32 -2.40
C SER A 81 3.03 -6.98 -3.82
N LEU A 82 1.91 -6.27 -3.99
CA LEU A 82 1.50 -5.75 -5.31
C LEU A 82 2.56 -4.85 -5.93
N LEU A 83 3.18 -4.06 -5.08
CA LEU A 83 4.25 -3.14 -5.41
C LEU A 83 5.56 -3.87 -5.83
N ASP A 84 5.72 -5.16 -5.50
CA ASP A 84 6.85 -6.04 -5.90
C ASP A 84 6.61 -6.70 -7.27
N GLU A 85 5.40 -7.21 -7.49
CA GLU A 85 4.99 -7.92 -8.71
C GLU A 85 3.87 -7.17 -9.44
N PRO A 86 4.20 -6.12 -10.22
CA PRO A 86 3.19 -5.34 -10.93
C PRO A 86 2.40 -6.25 -11.89
N ASN A 87 1.07 -6.14 -11.90
CA ASN A 87 0.22 -7.02 -12.70
C ASN A 87 0.24 -6.64 -14.20
N PRO A 88 0.93 -7.40 -15.07
CA PRO A 88 1.08 -7.02 -16.48
C PRO A 88 -0.21 -7.24 -17.29
N ASN A 89 -1.17 -8.02 -16.76
CA ASN A 89 -2.39 -8.38 -17.48
C ASN A 89 -3.50 -7.33 -17.33
N SER A 90 -3.40 -6.41 -16.37
CA SER A 90 -4.38 -5.34 -16.13
C SER A 90 -3.72 -4.16 -15.42
N PRO A 91 -2.83 -3.42 -16.10
CA PRO A 91 -2.12 -2.32 -15.46
C PRO A 91 -3.11 -1.22 -15.06
N ALA A 92 -3.12 -0.88 -13.76
CA ALA A 92 -3.94 0.23 -13.25
C ALA A 92 -3.52 1.57 -13.87
N ASN A 93 -2.25 1.67 -14.27
CA ASN A 93 -1.67 2.81 -14.95
C ASN A 93 -1.10 2.38 -16.31
N SER A 94 -1.91 2.45 -17.36
CA SER A 94 -1.49 2.06 -18.72
C SER A 94 -0.25 2.82 -19.22
N GLN A 95 -0.04 4.06 -18.77
CA GLN A 95 1.13 4.85 -19.14
C GLN A 95 2.41 4.30 -18.47
N ALA A 96 2.33 3.92 -17.20
CA ALA A 96 3.45 3.34 -16.48
C ALA A 96 3.83 1.96 -17.06
N ALA A 97 2.86 1.10 -17.37
CA ALA A 97 3.09 -0.20 -17.96
C ALA A 97 3.70 -0.12 -19.35
N GLN A 98 3.26 0.83 -20.17
CA GLN A 98 3.88 1.10 -21.46
C GLN A 98 5.34 1.55 -21.30
N LEU A 99 5.62 2.46 -20.36
CA LEU A 99 6.98 2.89 -20.05
C LEU A 99 7.86 1.75 -19.53
N TYR A 100 7.30 0.86 -18.70
CA TYR A 100 8.01 -0.31 -18.20
C TYR A 100 8.44 -1.26 -19.34
N GLN A 101 7.56 -1.49 -20.32
CA GLN A 101 7.81 -2.36 -21.47
C GLN A 101 8.70 -1.72 -22.54
N GLU A 102 8.47 -0.45 -22.88
CA GLU A 102 9.15 0.23 -23.99
C GLU A 102 10.45 0.91 -23.56
N ASN A 103 10.53 1.44 -22.33
CA ASN A 103 11.65 2.24 -21.86
C ASN A 103 11.84 2.16 -20.35
N LYS A 104 12.31 0.99 -19.89
CA LYS A 104 12.59 0.71 -18.48
C LYS A 104 13.46 1.78 -17.79
N ARG A 105 14.40 2.39 -18.51
CA ARG A 105 15.28 3.44 -17.96
C ARG A 105 14.53 4.72 -17.58
N GLU A 106 13.60 5.16 -18.44
CA GLU A 106 12.78 6.34 -18.13
C GLU A 106 11.77 6.04 -17.02
N TYR A 107 11.27 4.81 -16.97
CA TYR A 107 10.41 4.33 -15.90
C TYR A 107 11.11 4.38 -14.53
N GLU A 108 12.31 3.78 -14.41
CA GLU A 108 13.14 3.81 -13.19
C GLU A 108 13.44 5.25 -12.73
N LYS A 109 13.68 6.16 -13.68
CA LYS A 109 13.93 7.58 -13.39
C LYS A 109 12.70 8.26 -12.79
N ARG A 110 11.50 8.00 -13.33
CA ARG A 110 10.25 8.57 -12.80
C ARG A 110 9.92 8.01 -11.42
N VAL A 111 10.10 6.70 -11.22
CA VAL A 111 9.92 6.07 -9.91
C VAL A 111 10.87 6.69 -8.89
N SER A 112 12.15 6.85 -9.24
CA SER A 112 13.14 7.49 -8.35
C SER A 112 12.73 8.91 -7.96
N ALA A 113 12.22 9.70 -8.90
CA ALA A 113 11.76 11.06 -8.62
C ALA A 113 10.55 11.09 -7.66
N ILE A 114 9.61 10.16 -7.81
CA ILE A 114 8.44 10.04 -6.92
C ILE A 114 8.87 9.60 -5.52
N VAL A 115 9.81 8.65 -5.42
CA VAL A 115 10.39 8.22 -4.14
C VAL A 115 11.10 9.38 -3.45
N GLU A 116 11.95 10.13 -4.15
CA GLU A 116 12.60 11.32 -3.61
C GLU A 116 11.61 12.40 -3.16
N GLN A 117 10.50 12.57 -3.88
CA GLN A 117 9.45 13.49 -3.51
C GLN A 117 8.72 13.04 -2.23
N SER A 118 8.46 11.73 -2.09
CA SER A 118 7.82 11.19 -0.88
C SER A 118 8.62 11.44 0.40
N TRP A 119 9.95 11.55 0.31
CA TRP A 119 10.81 11.88 1.44
C TRP A 119 10.70 13.35 1.88
N ARG A 120 10.21 14.24 1.01
CA ARG A 120 10.01 15.66 1.32
C ARG A 120 8.66 15.95 1.94
N ASP A 121 7.69 15.06 1.73
CA ASP A 121 6.32 15.19 2.20
C ASP A 121 6.07 14.49 3.56
N CYS A 122 7.09 13.78 4.11
CA CYS A 122 7.11 13.26 5.49
C CYS A 122 7.72 14.27 6.46
#